data_AF-A0A1U7HSI6-F1
#
_entry.id   AF-A0A1U7HSI6-F1
#
_cell.length_a   1.000
_cell.length_b   1.000
_cell.length_c   1.000
_cell.angle_alpha   90.00
_cell.angle_beta   90.00
_cell.angle_gamma   90.00
#
_symmetry.space_group_name_H-M   'P 1'
#
loop_
_entity.id
_entity.type
_entity.pdbx_description
1 polymer ?
#
loop_
_entity_poly.entity_id
_entity_poly.type
_entity_poly.pdbx_seq_one_letter_code
_entity_poly.pdbx_strand_id
1 'polypeptide(L)'
;MKTQLEEVLDMAEENVRFSITLSPYDFRKLKLWAKLRGRSPAAFAAQIIAARIEANFETINQQLAEYARYKDISIEELEASLDSDS
;
A
#
# COMPACT_ATOMS: atom_id res chain seq x y z
N MET A 1 -1.55 -17.77 -21.51
CA MET A 1 -2.64 -16.89 -21.05
C MET A 1 -2.79 -17.21 -19.58
N LYS A 2 -2.29 -16.34 -18.69
CA LYS A 2 -2.41 -16.56 -17.24
C LYS A 2 -3.87 -16.31 -16.84
N THR A 3 -4.36 -17.02 -15.85
CA THR A 3 -5.69 -16.77 -15.29
C THR A 3 -5.62 -15.56 -14.34
N GLN A 4 -6.72 -14.79 -14.22
CA GLN A 4 -6.79 -13.64 -13.29
C GLN A 4 -6.39 -14.00 -11.85
N LEU A 5 -6.61 -15.25 -11.44
CA LEU A 5 -6.22 -15.74 -10.13
C LEU A 5 -4.70 -15.92 -9.99
N GLU A 6 -4.01 -16.31 -11.07
CA GLU A 6 -2.54 -16.43 -11.10
C GLU A 6 -1.86 -15.06 -11.10
N GLU A 7 -2.45 -14.05 -11.75
CA GLU A 7 -1.92 -12.68 -11.77
C GLU A 7 -2.02 -11.99 -10.40
N VAL A 8 -3.14 -12.18 -9.69
CA VAL A 8 -3.32 -11.68 -8.31
C VAL A 8 -2.34 -12.35 -7.35
N LEU A 9 -2.03 -13.63 -7.55
CA LEU A 9 -1.04 -14.35 -6.76
C LEU A 9 0.39 -13.90 -7.05
N ASP A 10 0.73 -13.62 -8.32
CA ASP A 10 2.05 -13.09 -8.70
C ASP A 10 2.29 -11.69 -8.07
N MET A 11 1.30 -10.81 -8.04
CA MET A 11 1.41 -9.50 -7.37
C MET A 11 1.58 -9.60 -5.85
N ALA A 12 1.06 -10.66 -5.23
CA ALA A 12 1.23 -10.89 -3.79
C ALA A 12 2.66 -11.30 -3.41
N GLU A 13 3.47 -11.77 -4.37
CA GLU A 13 4.85 -12.23 -4.14
C GLU A 13 5.91 -11.15 -4.40
N GLU A 14 5.57 -10.07 -5.12
CA GLU A 14 6.53 -9.01 -5.45
C GLU A 14 6.57 -7.88 -4.40
N ASN A 15 7.69 -7.80 -3.68
CA ASN A 15 7.91 -6.71 -2.73
C ASN A 15 8.33 -5.42 -3.45
N VAL A 16 7.46 -4.41 -3.45
CA VAL A 16 7.80 -3.05 -3.90
C VAL A 16 8.63 -2.33 -2.84
N ARG A 17 9.75 -1.70 -3.26
CA ARG A 17 10.59 -0.87 -2.40
C ARG A 17 10.53 0.58 -2.85
N PHE A 18 10.08 1.46 -1.96
CA PHE A 18 10.10 2.90 -2.18
C PHE A 18 10.67 3.64 -0.96
N SER A 19 11.22 4.83 -1.20
CA SER A 19 11.83 5.66 -0.15
C SER A 19 10.79 6.59 0.47
N ILE A 20 10.77 6.67 1.80
CA ILE A 20 9.91 7.59 2.55
C ILE A 20 10.75 8.65 3.26
N THR A 21 10.21 9.86 3.37
CA THR A 21 10.81 10.93 4.16
C THR A 21 10.00 11.14 5.43
N LEU A 22 10.68 11.19 6.57
CA LEU A 22 10.08 11.42 7.87
C LEU A 22 10.77 12.60 8.55
N SER A 23 10.04 13.31 9.41
CA SER A 23 10.67 14.30 10.27
C SER A 23 11.68 13.61 11.21
N PRO A 24 12.75 14.31 11.65
CA PRO A 24 13.69 13.75 12.62
C PRO A 24 13.02 13.28 13.92
N TYR A 25 11.96 13.97 14.34
CA TYR A 25 11.18 13.63 15.52
C TYR A 25 10.45 12.29 15.35
N ASP A 26 9.73 12.11 14.24
CA ASP A 26 8.97 10.88 13.98
C ASP A 26 9.89 9.69 13.78
N PHE A 27 11.01 9.89 13.07
CA PHE A 27 12.01 8.83 12.91
C PHE A 27 12.61 8.40 14.26
N ARG A 28 12.83 9.34 15.20
CA ARG A 28 13.28 9.01 16.55
C ARG A 28 12.24 8.18 17.31
N LYS A 29 10.95 8.51 17.21
CA LYS A 29 9.86 7.76 17.83
C LYS A 29 9.72 6.37 17.23
N LEU A 30 9.79 6.25 15.91
CA LEU A 30 9.79 4.97 15.20
C LEU A 30 10.93 4.07 15.68
N LYS A 31 12.17 4.58 15.76
CA LYS A 31 13.32 3.82 16.26
C LYS A 31 13.12 3.31 17.68
N LEU A 32 12.62 4.14 18.59
CA LEU A 32 12.34 3.74 19.96
C LEU A 32 11.28 2.64 19.98
N TRP A 33 10.19 2.81 19.23
CA TRP A 33 9.08 1.88 19.24
C TRP A 33 9.46 0.53 18.61
N ALA A 34 10.20 0.55 17.49
CA ALA A 34 10.73 -0.66 16.86
C ALA A 34 11.65 -1.43 17.81
N LYS A 35 12.53 -0.73 18.55
CA LYS A 35 13.39 -1.33 19.57
C LYS A 35 12.58 -2.03 20.67
N LEU A 36 11.52 -1.40 21.17
CA LEU A 36 10.63 -2.00 22.19
C LEU A 36 9.89 -3.24 21.68
N ARG A 37 9.70 -3.35 20.36
CA ARG A 37 9.06 -4.50 19.70
C ARG A 37 10.05 -5.55 19.17
N GLY A 38 11.35 -5.35 19.38
CA GLY A 38 12.40 -6.26 18.89
C GLY A 38 12.49 -6.33 17.35
N ARG A 39 12.09 -5.26 16.64
CA ARG A 39 12.11 -5.19 15.17
C ARG A 39 13.03 -4.09 14.68
N SER A 40 13.50 -4.20 13.43
CA SER A 40 14.22 -3.10 12.78
C SER A 40 13.25 -1.95 12.46
N PRO A 41 13.71 -0.68 12.42
CA PRO A 41 12.85 0.45 12.10
C PRO A 41 12.14 0.31 10.75
N ALA A 42 12.84 -0.21 9.73
CA ALA A 42 12.29 -0.40 8.40
C ALA A 42 11.18 -1.48 8.37
N ALA A 43 11.44 -2.65 8.95
CA ALA A 43 10.44 -3.72 9.01
C ALA A 43 9.21 -3.32 9.83
N PHE A 44 9.43 -2.55 10.90
CA PHE A 44 8.34 -2.07 11.73
C PHE A 44 7.53 -0.96 11.04
N ALA A 45 8.18 -0.06 10.30
CA ALA A 45 7.48 0.93 9.47
C ALA A 45 6.63 0.26 8.38
N ALA A 46 7.18 -0.75 7.68
CA ALA A 46 6.45 -1.52 6.67
C ALA A 46 5.20 -2.19 7.27
N GLN A 47 5.33 -2.81 8.44
CA GLN A 47 4.19 -3.40 9.15
C GLN A 47 3.13 -2.35 9.52
N ILE A 48 3.54 -1.17 10.01
CA ILE A 48 2.60 -0.10 10.36
C ILE A 48 1.84 0.36 9.11
N ILE A 49 2.54 0.56 7.98
CA ILE A 49 1.92 0.96 6.72
C ILE A 49 0.91 -0.10 6.27
N ALA A 50 1.31 -1.38 6.22
CA ALA A 50 0.42 -2.48 5.83
C ALA A 50 -0.85 -2.53 6.71
N ALA A 51 -0.69 -2.51 8.03
CA ALA A 51 -1.82 -2.52 8.96
C ALA A 51 -2.74 -1.30 8.79
N ARG A 52 -2.20 -0.15 8.40
CA ARG A 52 -3.01 1.06 8.14
C ARG A 52 -3.74 0.98 6.81
N ILE A 53 -3.14 0.40 5.77
CA ILE A 53 -3.82 0.15 4.49
C ILE A 53 -4.97 -0.84 4.73
N GLU A 54 -4.71 -1.97 5.37
CA GLU A 54 -5.72 -3.00 5.68
C GLU A 54 -6.90 -2.44 6.48
N ALA A 55 -6.60 -1.65 7.52
CA ALA A 55 -7.62 -1.01 8.35
C ALA A 55 -8.50 0.01 7.59
N ASN A 56 -8.11 0.40 6.37
CA ASN A 56 -8.82 1.36 5.54
C ASN A 56 -9.31 0.78 4.20
N PHE A 57 -9.26 -0.54 3.99
CA PHE A 57 -9.68 -1.16 2.73
C PHE A 57 -11.08 -0.75 2.30
N GLU A 58 -12.06 -0.74 3.20
CA GLU A 58 -13.43 -0.32 2.88
C GLU A 58 -13.47 1.12 2.36
N THR A 59 -12.83 2.05 3.07
CA THR A 59 -12.75 3.46 2.67
C THR A 59 -12.04 3.62 1.32
N ILE A 60 -10.91 2.93 1.12
CA ILE A 60 -10.14 2.96 -0.13
C ILE A 60 -11.02 2.49 -1.29
N ASN A 61 -11.72 1.36 -1.13
CA ASN A 61 -12.58 0.81 -2.17
C ASN A 61 -13.79 1.70 -2.48
N GLN A 62 -14.38 2.32 -1.45
CA GLN A 62 -15.46 3.31 -1.65
C GLN A 62 -14.96 4.52 -2.43
N GLN A 63 -13.81 5.07 -2.07
CA GLN A 63 -13.20 6.21 -2.76
C GLN A 63 -12.81 5.88 -4.20
N LEU A 64 -12.30 4.66 -4.44
CA LEU A 64 -12.00 4.16 -5.77
C LEU A 64 -13.26 4.12 -6.65
N ALA A 65 -14.36 3.55 -6.13
CA ALA A 65 -15.63 3.48 -6.84
C ALA A 65 -16.28 4.86 -7.07
N GLU A 66 -16.13 5.80 -6.13
CA GLU A 66 -16.54 7.19 -6.31
C GLU A 66 -15.74 7.89 -7.40
N TYR A 67 -14.42 7.72 -7.40
CA TYR A 67 -13.53 8.34 -8.37
C TYR A 67 -13.76 7.79 -9.79
N ALA A 68 -13.92 6.48 -9.93
CA ALA A 68 -14.27 5.83 -11.20
C ALA A 68 -15.58 6.39 -11.77
N ARG A 69 -16.64 6.48 -10.94
CA ARG A 69 -17.91 7.11 -11.32
C ARG A 69 -17.78 8.57 -11.73
N TYR A 70 -16.96 9.35 -11.02
CA TYR A 70 -16.71 10.75 -11.37
C TYR A 70 -15.97 10.90 -12.71
N LYS A 71 -15.10 9.94 -13.04
CA LYS A 71 -14.31 9.92 -14.28
C LYS A 71 -15.04 9.27 -15.46
N ASP A 72 -16.23 8.70 -15.23
CA ASP A 72 -16.99 7.93 -16.21
C ASP A 72 -16.17 6.77 -16.83
N ILE A 73 -15.38 6.10 -15.98
CA ILE A 73 -14.58 4.92 -16.32
C ILE A 73 -14.91 3.78 -15.36
N SER A 74 -14.55 2.56 -15.73
CA SER A 74 -14.68 1.40 -14.84
C SER A 74 -13.62 1.42 -13.74
N ILE A 75 -13.85 0.63 -12.68
CA ILE A 75 -12.86 0.47 -11.61
C ILE A 75 -11.59 -0.21 -12.16
N GLU A 76 -11.77 -1.20 -13.03
CA GLU A 76 -10.69 -1.95 -13.67
C GLU A 76 -9.85 -1.04 -14.59
N GLU A 77 -10.48 -0.11 -15.32
CA GLU A 77 -9.78 0.88 -16.13
C GLU A 77 -8.96 1.86 -15.25
N LEU A 78 -9.51 2.23 -14.10
CA LEU A 78 -8.82 3.09 -13.14
C LEU A 78 -7.63 2.37 -12.50
N GLU A 79 -7.76 1.11 -12.10
CA GLU A 79 -6.68 0.29 -11.56
C GLU A 79 -5.56 0.12 -12.59
N ALA A 80 -5.89 -0.22 -13.84
CA ALA A 80 -4.91 -0.36 -14.92
C ALA A 80 -4.13 0.93 -15.20
N SER A 81 -4.75 2.10 -14.97
CA SER A 81 -4.05 3.39 -15.14
C SER A 81 -2.96 3.62 -14.08
N LEU A 82 -3.14 3.08 -12.86
CA LEU A 82 -2.18 3.24 -11.76
C LEU A 82 -0.89 2.45 -12.00
N ASP A 83 -0.99 1.28 -12.64
CA ASP A 83 0.16 0.45 -12.97
C ASP A 83 0.99 1.02 -14.13
N SER A 84 0.39 1.88 -14.96
CA SER A 84 1.04 2.48 -16.12
C SER A 84 1.90 3.72 -15.82
N ASP A 85 1.73 4.31 -14.63
CA ASP A 85 2.42 5.54 -14.18
C ASP A 85 3.69 5.26 -13.32
N SER A 86 4.17 4.01 -13.28
CA SER A 86 5.34 3.56 -12.49
C SER A 86 6.59 3.26 -13.31
#